data_AF-A0A7T2S5J3-F1
#
_entry.id   AF-A0A7T2S5J3-F1
#
_cell.length_a   1.000
_cell.length_b   1.000
_cell.length_c   1.000
_cell.angle_alpha   90.00
_cell.angle_beta   90.00
_cell.angle_gamma   90.00
#
_symmetry.space_group_name_H-M   'P 1'
#
loop_
_entity.id
_entity.type
_entity.pdbx_description
1 polymer ?
#
loop_
_entity_poly.entity_id
_entity_poly.type
_entity_poly.pdbx_seq_one_letter_code
_entity_poly.pdbx_strand_id
1 'polypeptide(L)'
;MILENPEIKSYLAELRQEFETLPKLDWYDEYLKISSNVDEWKFSSGDYFFPIPYSEESNGSPSARLMKRSYKNVDQARWLGKYCAGFLAGKHLVTVMPSEPNMEALDACLFSAKNPGVIEFKYINCKFIDTPSKRKSKVAGMHRWIDLKDNNKLHLGVGERGACFIFLYKYSSDQPIMAQGYTSLELSGGIPDFFRYFHYDNEGNLNKVTSSASLIWSKAS
;
A
#
# COMPACT_ATOMS: atom_id res chain seq x y z
N MET A 1 -23.49 -10.45 -2.90
CA MET A 1 -22.51 -9.93 -1.91
C MET A 1 -21.10 -10.08 -2.47
N ILE A 2 -20.13 -9.20 -2.15
CA ILE A 2 -18.79 -9.28 -2.76
C ILE A 2 -18.09 -10.62 -2.46
N LEU A 3 -18.36 -11.17 -1.28
CA LEU A 3 -17.90 -12.49 -0.86
C LEU A 3 -18.67 -13.63 -1.53
N GLU A 4 -19.74 -13.38 -2.28
CA GLU A 4 -20.36 -14.41 -3.13
C GLU A 4 -19.70 -14.48 -4.49
N ASN A 5 -18.88 -13.49 -4.87
CA ASN A 5 -18.08 -13.58 -6.08
C ASN A 5 -16.99 -14.66 -5.89
N PRO A 6 -17.04 -15.79 -6.62
CA PRO A 6 -16.09 -16.89 -6.45
C PRO A 6 -14.64 -16.48 -6.75
N GLU A 7 -14.45 -15.53 -7.68
CA GLU A 7 -13.13 -15.04 -8.08
C GLU A 7 -12.45 -14.28 -6.92
N ILE A 8 -13.19 -13.37 -6.28
CA ILE A 8 -12.67 -12.59 -5.13
C ILE A 8 -12.37 -13.51 -3.94
N LYS A 9 -13.24 -14.50 -3.69
CA LYS A 9 -12.99 -15.55 -2.68
C LYS A 9 -11.70 -16.32 -2.96
N SER A 10 -11.48 -16.72 -4.22
CA SER A 10 -10.27 -17.42 -4.63
C SER A 10 -9.03 -16.58 -4.37
N TYR A 11 -9.03 -15.31 -4.79
CA TYR A 11 -7.89 -14.41 -4.57
C TYR A 11 -7.55 -14.21 -3.09
N LEU A 12 -8.57 -14.07 -2.23
CA LEU A 12 -8.34 -13.94 -0.79
C LEU A 12 -7.78 -15.24 -0.20
N ALA A 13 -8.33 -16.39 -0.59
CA ALA A 13 -7.89 -17.69 -0.09
C ALA A 13 -6.43 -17.98 -0.49
N GLU A 14 -6.07 -17.73 -1.76
CA GLU A 14 -4.70 -17.83 -2.25
C GLU A 14 -3.77 -16.90 -1.47
N LEU A 15 -4.15 -15.64 -1.28
CA LEU A 15 -3.31 -14.69 -0.56
C LEU A 15 -3.10 -15.10 0.90
N ARG A 16 -4.13 -15.60 1.58
CA ARG A 16 -4.03 -16.14 2.94
C ARG A 16 -3.06 -17.32 2.99
N GLN A 17 -3.23 -18.28 2.07
CA GLN A 17 -2.35 -19.44 1.99
C GLN A 17 -0.90 -19.02 1.72
N GLU A 18 -0.66 -18.10 0.80
CA GLU A 18 0.68 -17.60 0.52
C GLU A 18 1.29 -16.90 1.73
N PHE A 19 0.53 -16.06 2.46
CA PHE A 19 0.99 -15.39 3.66
C PHE A 19 1.35 -16.38 4.79
N GLU A 20 0.52 -17.39 5.02
CA GLU A 20 0.73 -18.43 6.04
C GLU A 20 1.93 -19.35 5.72
N THR A 21 2.23 -19.52 4.43
CA THR A 21 3.32 -20.38 3.95
C THR A 21 4.60 -19.59 3.62
N LEU A 22 4.65 -18.29 3.96
CA LEU A 22 5.84 -17.47 3.72
C LEU A 22 7.07 -18.10 4.40
N PRO A 23 8.21 -18.15 3.69
CA PRO A 23 9.44 -18.66 4.26
C PRO A 23 9.89 -17.81 5.44
N LYS A 24 10.48 -18.45 6.44
CA LYS A 24 11.14 -17.77 7.56
C LYS A 24 12.49 -17.22 7.07
N LEU A 25 12.44 -16.07 6.40
CA LEU A 25 13.60 -15.33 5.94
C LEU A 25 13.99 -14.26 6.95
N ASP A 26 15.22 -13.79 6.85
CA ASP A 26 15.56 -12.47 7.38
C ASP A 26 15.12 -11.41 6.37
N TRP A 27 13.96 -10.83 6.62
CA TRP A 27 13.34 -9.85 5.71
C TRP A 27 14.14 -8.55 5.59
N TYR A 28 15.04 -8.27 6.52
CA TYR A 28 15.96 -7.14 6.36
C TYR A 28 17.04 -7.45 5.32
N ASP A 29 17.55 -8.69 5.27
CA ASP A 29 18.51 -9.09 4.23
C ASP A 29 17.84 -9.12 2.85
N GLU A 30 16.58 -9.53 2.76
CA GLU A 30 15.79 -9.40 1.52
C GLU A 30 15.60 -7.94 1.09
N TYR A 31 15.32 -7.05 2.04
CA TYR A 31 15.32 -5.61 1.76
C TYR A 31 16.69 -5.12 1.27
N LEU A 32 17.80 -5.54 1.88
CA LEU A 32 19.14 -5.14 1.45
C LEU A 32 19.44 -5.61 0.01
N LYS A 33 19.05 -6.84 -0.34
CA LYS A 33 19.17 -7.37 -1.71
C LYS A 33 18.33 -6.57 -2.71
N ILE A 34 17.11 -6.17 -2.35
CA ILE A 34 16.24 -5.38 -3.24
C ILE A 34 16.79 -3.96 -3.38
N SER A 35 17.12 -3.31 -2.28
CA SER A 35 17.62 -1.93 -2.25
C SER A 35 18.97 -1.77 -2.94
N SER A 36 19.83 -2.80 -2.95
CA SER A 36 21.09 -2.77 -3.70
C SER A 36 20.89 -2.78 -5.23
N ASN A 37 19.72 -3.20 -5.70
CA ASN A 37 19.35 -3.17 -7.12
C ASN A 37 18.63 -1.89 -7.53
N VAL A 38 18.34 -0.97 -6.59
CA VAL A 38 17.66 0.29 -6.91
C VAL A 38 18.60 1.22 -7.66
N ASP A 39 18.17 1.70 -8.83
CA ASP A 39 18.88 2.69 -9.66
C ASP A 39 18.38 4.13 -9.44
N GLU A 40 17.18 4.29 -8.90
CA GLU A 40 16.56 5.60 -8.65
C GLU A 40 15.79 5.61 -7.32
N TRP A 41 16.07 6.62 -6.48
CA TRP A 41 15.32 6.91 -5.26
C TRP A 41 14.51 8.20 -5.40
N LYS A 42 13.21 8.12 -5.10
CA LYS A 42 12.29 9.27 -5.02
C LYS A 42 11.76 9.42 -3.60
N PHE A 43 11.57 10.67 -3.18
CA PHE A 43 11.19 10.98 -1.80
C PHE A 43 9.88 11.76 -1.76
N SER A 44 9.00 11.44 -0.81
CA SER A 44 7.69 12.09 -0.70
C SER A 44 7.28 12.35 0.75
N SER A 45 6.28 13.22 0.93
CA SER A 45 5.69 13.56 2.24
C SER A 45 4.63 12.57 2.73
N GLY A 46 4.21 11.65 1.86
CA GLY A 46 3.22 10.60 2.10
C GLY A 46 3.46 9.47 1.10
N ASP A 47 2.57 8.49 1.03
CA ASP A 47 2.74 7.30 0.19
C ASP A 47 2.41 7.56 -1.31
N TYR A 48 3.21 8.45 -1.93
CA TYR A 48 2.94 9.04 -3.26
C TYR A 48 2.96 8.03 -4.40
N PHE A 49 3.79 6.98 -4.30
CA PHE A 49 3.98 5.97 -5.34
C PHE A 49 3.23 4.68 -5.05
N PHE A 50 2.37 4.68 -4.03
CA PHE A 50 1.57 3.51 -3.71
C PHE A 50 0.55 3.23 -4.81
N PRO A 51 0.30 1.96 -5.17
CA PRO A 51 -0.66 1.62 -6.23
C PRO A 51 -2.11 1.95 -5.86
N ILE A 52 -2.40 2.18 -4.58
CA ILE A 52 -3.75 2.48 -4.11
C ILE A 52 -4.03 3.97 -4.30
N PRO A 53 -5.05 4.34 -5.08
CA PRO A 53 -5.29 5.74 -5.42
C PRO A 53 -5.79 6.51 -4.20
N TYR A 54 -5.25 7.72 -4.03
CA TYR A 54 -5.71 8.69 -3.03
C TYR A 54 -5.83 8.11 -1.61
N SER A 55 -4.87 7.28 -1.22
CA SER A 55 -4.87 6.60 0.08
C SER A 55 -4.84 7.61 1.24
N GLU A 56 -4.04 8.65 1.13
CA GLU A 56 -3.94 9.75 2.10
C GLU A 56 -5.28 10.51 2.21
N GLU A 57 -5.81 10.99 1.08
CA GLU A 57 -7.05 11.75 1.02
C GLU A 57 -8.25 10.93 1.49
N SER A 58 -8.27 9.62 1.19
CA SER A 58 -9.31 8.69 1.65
C SER A 58 -9.32 8.49 3.17
N ASN A 59 -8.22 8.86 3.84
CA ASN A 59 -8.06 8.86 5.29
C ASN A 59 -8.18 10.27 5.91
N GLY A 60 -8.47 11.29 5.10
CA GLY A 60 -8.56 12.69 5.55
C GLY A 60 -7.20 13.39 5.69
N SER A 61 -6.12 12.76 5.24
CA SER A 61 -4.77 13.35 5.26
C SER A 61 -4.53 14.27 4.06
N PRO A 62 -3.60 15.24 4.16
CA PRO A 62 -3.16 16.02 3.01
C PRO A 62 -2.55 15.13 1.91
N SER A 63 -2.77 15.49 0.65
CA SER A 63 -2.16 14.80 -0.49
C SER A 63 -0.64 14.69 -0.35
N ALA A 64 -0.12 13.50 -0.65
CA ALA A 64 1.30 13.27 -0.72
C ALA A 64 1.95 14.16 -1.80
N ARG A 65 3.15 14.67 -1.52
CA ARG A 65 3.91 15.51 -2.46
C ARG A 65 5.29 14.95 -2.70
N LEU A 66 5.76 15.05 -3.94
CA LEU A 66 7.13 14.74 -4.29
C LEU A 66 8.08 15.81 -3.72
N MET A 67 9.16 15.38 -3.10
CA MET A 67 10.18 16.27 -2.57
C MET A 67 11.15 16.68 -3.68
N LYS A 68 11.41 17.98 -3.78
CA LYS A 68 12.42 18.53 -4.71
C LYS A 68 13.84 18.46 -4.18
N ARG A 69 14.00 18.33 -2.86
CA ARG A 69 15.32 18.27 -2.23
C ARG A 69 15.94 16.88 -2.38
N SER A 70 17.25 16.86 -2.59
CA SER A 70 18.05 15.64 -2.51
C SER A 70 18.36 15.29 -1.05
N TYR A 71 18.63 14.01 -0.82
CA TYR A 71 19.08 13.47 0.45
C TYR A 71 20.37 12.69 0.22
N LYS A 72 21.22 12.61 1.24
CA LYS A 72 22.47 11.85 1.21
C LYS A 72 22.21 10.36 1.00
N ASN A 73 21.19 9.83 1.68
CA ASN A 73 20.79 8.42 1.62
C ASN A 73 19.35 8.25 2.15
N VAL A 74 18.84 7.01 2.05
CA VAL A 74 17.51 6.62 2.53
C VAL A 74 17.36 6.85 4.04
N ASP A 75 18.37 6.55 4.85
CA ASP A 75 18.31 6.76 6.30
C ASP A 75 18.11 8.23 6.68
N GLN A 76 18.87 9.13 6.06
CA GLN A 76 18.67 10.57 6.29
C GLN A 76 17.25 11.00 5.90
N ALA A 77 16.73 10.51 4.77
CA ALA A 77 15.40 10.87 4.32
C ALA A 77 14.30 10.37 5.27
N ARG A 78 14.34 9.08 5.64
CA ARG A 78 13.32 8.48 6.53
C ARG A 78 13.32 9.12 7.92
N TRP A 79 14.50 9.43 8.47
CA TRP A 79 14.65 10.12 9.76
C TRP A 79 14.13 11.56 9.74
N LEU A 80 14.05 12.17 8.56
CA LEU A 80 13.42 13.48 8.34
C LEU A 80 11.93 13.36 8.00
N GLY A 81 11.31 12.22 8.28
CA GLY A 81 9.88 11.98 8.10
C GLY A 81 9.47 11.86 6.64
N LYS A 82 10.23 11.13 5.83
CA LYS A 82 9.98 10.99 4.39
C LYS A 82 9.83 9.54 3.97
N TYR A 83 8.89 9.31 3.07
CA TYR A 83 8.77 8.06 2.34
C TYR A 83 9.86 8.00 1.28
N CYS A 84 10.50 6.86 1.13
CA CYS A 84 11.59 6.65 0.18
C CYS A 84 11.21 5.51 -0.78
N ALA A 85 10.82 5.85 -2.00
CA ALA A 85 10.45 4.90 -3.04
C ALA A 85 11.66 4.59 -3.93
N GLY A 86 12.03 3.31 -4.02
CA GLY A 86 13.15 2.81 -4.81
C GLY A 86 12.67 2.10 -6.07
N PHE A 87 13.28 2.45 -7.20
CA PHE A 87 12.95 1.94 -8.53
C PHE A 87 14.12 1.23 -9.18
N LEU A 88 13.82 0.31 -10.10
CA LEU A 88 14.78 -0.26 -11.05
C LEU A 88 14.17 -0.21 -12.44
N ALA A 89 14.82 0.48 -13.37
CA ALA A 89 14.32 0.67 -14.74
C ALA A 89 12.84 1.15 -14.76
N GLY A 90 12.49 2.07 -13.86
CA GLY A 90 11.14 2.62 -13.70
C GLY A 90 10.13 1.72 -12.97
N LYS A 91 10.51 0.50 -12.56
CA LYS A 91 9.64 -0.39 -11.78
C LYS A 91 9.82 -0.15 -10.29
N HIS A 92 8.72 0.09 -9.59
CA HIS A 92 8.73 0.29 -8.13
C HIS A 92 9.06 -1.03 -7.42
N LEU A 93 10.11 -1.05 -6.61
CA LEU A 93 10.57 -2.25 -5.90
C LEU A 93 10.36 -2.16 -4.39
N VAL A 94 10.52 -0.97 -3.80
CA VAL A 94 10.44 -0.79 -2.35
C VAL A 94 10.00 0.61 -1.98
N THR A 95 9.13 0.73 -0.97
CA THR A 95 8.92 1.97 -0.22
C THR A 95 9.42 1.79 1.19
N VAL A 96 10.40 2.58 1.64
CA VAL A 96 10.79 2.67 3.05
C VAL A 96 9.96 3.77 3.71
N MET A 97 9.35 3.43 4.85
CA MET A 97 8.48 4.30 5.62
C MET A 97 9.31 5.30 6.45
N PRO A 98 8.75 6.49 6.76
CA PRO A 98 9.39 7.45 7.66
C PRO A 98 9.59 6.86 9.06
N SER A 99 10.59 7.36 9.78
CA SER A 99 10.86 6.94 11.16
C SER A 99 11.48 8.06 11.99
N GLU A 100 11.60 7.83 13.29
CA GLU A 100 12.34 8.73 14.18
C GLU A 100 13.85 8.70 13.88
N PRO A 101 14.59 9.79 14.18
CA PRO A 101 16.04 9.85 14.01
C PRO A 101 16.78 8.74 14.75
N ASN A 102 17.79 8.16 14.09
CA ASN A 102 18.65 7.09 14.64
C ASN A 102 17.89 5.82 15.06
N MET A 103 16.66 5.63 14.57
CA MET A 103 15.90 4.43 14.89
C MET A 103 16.50 3.21 14.19
N GLU A 104 16.95 2.23 14.99
CA GLU A 104 17.47 0.92 14.56
C GLU A 104 16.36 -0.06 14.13
N ALA A 105 15.30 0.47 13.51
CA ALA A 105 14.20 -0.28 12.95
C ALA A 105 13.90 0.22 11.53
N LEU A 106 13.38 -0.68 10.70
CA LEU A 106 12.99 -0.40 9.33
C LEU A 106 11.60 -0.97 9.08
N ASP A 107 10.69 -0.09 8.68
CA ASP A 107 9.41 -0.47 8.12
C ASP A 107 9.45 -0.18 6.61
N ALA A 108 9.09 -1.17 5.81
CA ALA A 108 9.11 -1.05 4.36
C ALA A 108 8.02 -1.89 3.70
N CYS A 109 7.67 -1.51 2.47
CA CYS A 109 6.80 -2.26 1.59
C CYS A 109 7.63 -2.76 0.41
N LEU A 110 7.68 -4.08 0.18
CA LEU A 110 8.40 -4.70 -0.94
C LEU A 110 7.41 -5.06 -2.04
N PHE A 111 7.65 -4.60 -3.27
CA PHE A 111 6.74 -4.76 -4.40
C PHE A 111 7.23 -5.82 -5.38
N SER A 112 6.31 -6.61 -5.90
CA SER A 112 6.58 -7.56 -6.97
C SER A 112 5.39 -7.69 -7.93
N ALA A 113 5.68 -7.71 -9.22
CA ALA A 113 4.68 -8.09 -10.22
C ALA A 113 4.57 -9.62 -10.24
N LYS A 114 3.40 -10.16 -9.89
CA LYS A 114 3.14 -11.61 -9.94
C LYS A 114 2.77 -12.06 -11.34
N ASN A 115 1.80 -11.38 -11.93
CA ASN A 115 1.22 -11.63 -13.24
C ASN A 115 0.80 -10.28 -13.87
N PRO A 116 0.52 -10.20 -15.18
CA PRO A 116 -0.08 -9.01 -15.79
C PRO A 116 -1.34 -8.57 -15.02
N GLY A 117 -1.40 -7.29 -14.65
CA GLY A 117 -2.52 -6.74 -13.88
C GLY A 117 -2.53 -7.06 -12.38
N VAL A 118 -1.50 -7.73 -11.84
CA VAL A 118 -1.39 -8.03 -10.40
C VAL A 118 -0.09 -7.50 -9.82
N ILE A 119 -0.21 -6.53 -8.92
CA ILE A 119 0.89 -6.03 -8.10
C ILE A 119 0.72 -6.58 -6.70
N GLU A 120 1.70 -7.34 -6.24
CA GLU A 120 1.78 -7.83 -4.88
C GLU A 120 2.73 -6.94 -4.08
N PHE A 121 2.41 -6.71 -2.81
CA PHE A 121 3.30 -5.98 -1.94
C PHE A 121 3.26 -6.49 -0.49
N LYS A 122 4.45 -6.62 0.11
CA LYS A 122 4.68 -7.19 1.45
C LYS A 122 5.16 -6.10 2.39
N TYR A 123 4.45 -5.90 3.49
CA TYR A 123 4.86 -4.99 4.55
C TYR A 123 5.78 -5.74 5.51
N ILE A 124 7.02 -5.29 5.60
CA ILE A 124 8.01 -5.84 6.50
C ILE A 124 8.28 -4.89 7.66
N ASN A 125 8.44 -5.45 8.85
CA ASN A 125 8.95 -4.73 10.02
C ASN A 125 10.24 -5.39 10.49
N CYS A 126 11.30 -4.61 10.61
CA CYS A 126 12.61 -5.06 11.05
C CYS A 126 13.05 -4.24 12.27
N LYS A 127 13.59 -4.91 13.29
CA LYS A 127 14.10 -4.31 14.54
C LYS A 127 15.54 -4.76 14.78
N PHE A 128 16.32 -3.89 15.42
CA PHE A 128 17.74 -4.10 15.72
C PHE A 128 18.56 -4.35 14.46
N ILE A 129 18.31 -3.57 13.40
CA ILE A 129 18.90 -3.77 12.07
C ILE A 129 20.43 -3.66 12.08
N ASP A 130 20.99 -2.88 13.01
CA ASP A 130 22.44 -2.68 13.20
C ASP A 130 23.10 -3.76 14.08
N THR A 131 22.31 -4.66 14.68
CA THR A 131 22.80 -5.76 15.51
C THR A 131 22.34 -7.11 14.95
N PRO A 132 23.05 -7.70 13.97
CA PRO A 132 22.63 -8.92 13.28
C PRO A 132 22.26 -10.08 14.21
N SER A 133 22.97 -10.26 15.33
CA SER A 133 22.71 -11.33 16.31
C SER A 133 21.40 -11.18 17.10
N LYS A 134 20.81 -9.98 17.12
CA LYS A 134 19.55 -9.66 17.80
C LYS A 134 18.44 -9.25 16.84
N ARG A 135 18.74 -9.19 15.55
CA ARG A 135 17.84 -8.72 14.50
C ARG A 135 16.56 -9.55 14.48
N LYS A 136 15.43 -8.86 14.44
CA LYS A 136 14.10 -9.48 14.30
C LYS A 136 13.42 -8.87 13.10
N SER A 137 13.03 -9.70 12.14
CA SER A 137 12.35 -9.25 10.93
C SER A 137 11.17 -10.17 10.64
N LYS A 138 10.08 -9.58 10.14
CA LYS A 138 8.84 -10.31 9.79
C LYS A 138 8.08 -9.59 8.69
N VAL A 139 7.22 -10.32 7.99
CA VAL A 139 6.16 -9.73 7.16
C VAL A 139 4.93 -9.54 8.05
N ALA A 140 4.52 -8.29 8.26
CA ALA A 140 3.34 -7.95 9.06
C ALA A 140 2.04 -8.11 8.27
N GLY A 141 2.10 -7.96 6.95
CA GLY A 141 0.97 -8.14 6.06
C GLY A 141 1.39 -8.25 4.61
N MET A 142 0.52 -8.86 3.80
CA MET A 142 0.73 -9.09 2.39
C MET A 142 -0.53 -8.72 1.64
N HIS A 143 -0.39 -7.88 0.62
CA HIS A 143 -1.50 -7.29 -0.11
C HIS A 143 -1.35 -7.55 -1.61
N ARG A 144 -2.48 -7.47 -2.32
CA ARG A 144 -2.53 -7.48 -3.79
C ARG A 144 -3.42 -6.35 -4.30
N TRP A 145 -2.95 -5.70 -5.35
CA TRP A 145 -3.70 -4.81 -6.22
C TRP A 145 -3.92 -5.53 -7.56
N ILE A 146 -5.18 -5.74 -7.93
CA ILE A 146 -5.58 -6.60 -9.03
C ILE A 146 -6.50 -5.82 -9.96
N ASP A 147 -6.16 -5.79 -11.24
CA ASP A 147 -7.03 -5.29 -12.30
C ASP A 147 -8.11 -6.33 -12.60
N LEU A 148 -9.38 -5.93 -12.47
CA LEU A 148 -10.54 -6.75 -12.79
C LEU A 148 -11.20 -6.28 -14.10
N LYS A 149 -12.21 -7.01 -14.55
CA LYS A 149 -13.06 -6.62 -15.69
C LYS A 149 -13.93 -5.40 -15.36
N ASP A 150 -14.50 -4.81 -16.41
CA ASP A 150 -15.48 -3.72 -16.33
C ASP A 150 -14.98 -2.48 -15.57
N ASN A 151 -13.71 -2.14 -15.75
CA ASN A 151 -13.04 -1.01 -15.09
C ASN A 151 -13.14 -1.09 -13.55
N ASN A 152 -12.98 -2.28 -12.99
CA ASN A 152 -12.87 -2.45 -11.55
C ASN A 152 -11.44 -2.82 -11.18
N LYS A 153 -11.02 -2.45 -9.96
CA LYS A 153 -9.76 -2.89 -9.37
C LYS A 153 -10.00 -3.35 -7.95
N LEU A 154 -9.26 -4.36 -7.53
CA LEU A 154 -9.40 -5.00 -6.23
C LEU A 154 -8.13 -4.80 -5.44
N HIS A 155 -8.26 -4.22 -4.25
CA HIS A 155 -7.22 -4.23 -3.25
C HIS A 155 -7.63 -5.20 -2.16
N LEU A 156 -6.82 -6.20 -1.87
CA LEU A 156 -7.05 -7.07 -0.74
C LEU A 156 -5.77 -7.27 0.04
N GLY A 157 -5.92 -7.53 1.32
CA GLY A 157 -4.80 -7.66 2.23
C GLY A 157 -5.09 -8.70 3.30
N VAL A 158 -4.03 -9.36 3.73
CA VAL A 158 -4.02 -10.30 4.85
C VAL A 158 -2.88 -9.93 5.79
N GLY A 159 -3.05 -10.23 7.07
CA GLY A 159 -2.05 -9.98 8.09
C GLY A 159 -2.13 -10.97 9.24
N GLU A 160 -1.38 -10.68 10.30
CA GLU A 160 -1.31 -11.53 11.49
C GLU A 160 -2.70 -11.73 12.13
N ARG A 161 -2.87 -12.88 12.81
CA ARG A 161 -4.09 -13.23 13.57
C ARG A 161 -5.37 -13.23 12.73
N GLY A 162 -5.27 -13.56 11.44
CA GLY A 162 -6.41 -13.65 10.54
C GLY A 162 -6.95 -12.30 10.08
N ALA A 163 -6.25 -11.20 10.37
CA ALA A 163 -6.61 -9.88 9.86
C ALA A 163 -6.68 -9.91 8.33
N CYS A 164 -7.75 -9.35 7.77
CA CYS A 164 -7.90 -9.24 6.33
C CYS A 164 -8.80 -8.07 5.96
N PHE A 165 -8.69 -7.63 4.72
CA PHE A 165 -9.60 -6.67 4.15
C PHE A 165 -9.75 -6.88 2.64
N ILE A 166 -10.80 -6.30 2.10
CA ILE A 166 -11.05 -6.15 0.67
C ILE A 166 -11.54 -4.73 0.42
N PHE A 167 -11.04 -4.08 -0.63
CA PHE A 167 -11.57 -2.87 -1.19
C PHE A 167 -11.82 -3.10 -2.68
N LEU A 168 -13.05 -2.86 -3.12
CA LEU A 168 -13.41 -2.87 -4.53
C LEU A 168 -13.52 -1.44 -5.03
N TYR A 169 -12.69 -1.10 -6.00
CA TYR A 169 -12.69 0.20 -6.66
C TYR A 169 -13.38 0.09 -8.00
N LYS A 170 -14.29 1.03 -8.27
CA LYS A 170 -14.90 1.23 -9.59
C LYS A 170 -14.27 2.45 -10.25
N TYR A 171 -13.95 2.31 -11.53
CA TYR A 171 -13.33 3.37 -12.33
C TYR A 171 -14.25 3.86 -13.45
N SER A 172 -14.04 5.12 -13.81
CA SER A 172 -14.49 5.70 -15.07
C SER A 172 -13.23 6.11 -15.83
N SER A 173 -12.93 5.44 -16.95
CA SER A 173 -11.60 5.49 -17.59
C SER A 173 -10.50 5.14 -16.57
N ASP A 174 -9.53 6.03 -16.33
CA ASP A 174 -8.40 5.81 -15.42
C ASP A 174 -8.61 6.43 -14.03
N GLN A 175 -9.81 6.93 -13.74
CA GLN A 175 -10.12 7.61 -12.48
C GLN A 175 -11.04 6.76 -11.59
N PRO A 176 -10.67 6.47 -10.33
CA PRO A 176 -11.57 5.80 -9.42
C PRO A 176 -12.74 6.73 -9.10
N ILE A 177 -13.98 6.26 -9.24
CA ILE A 177 -15.18 7.05 -8.91
C ILE A 177 -15.78 6.63 -7.57
N MET A 178 -15.51 5.39 -7.15
CA MET A 178 -16.01 4.84 -5.89
C MET A 178 -15.09 3.73 -5.38
N ALA A 179 -14.97 3.59 -4.06
CA ALA A 179 -14.44 2.41 -3.40
C ALA A 179 -15.41 1.88 -2.34
N GLN A 180 -15.50 0.55 -2.23
CA GLN A 180 -16.28 -0.16 -1.23
C GLN A 180 -15.37 -1.05 -0.40
N GLY A 181 -15.46 -0.91 0.92
CA GLY A 181 -14.54 -1.52 1.86
C GLY A 181 -15.13 -2.63 2.70
N TYR A 182 -14.36 -3.67 2.97
CA TYR A 182 -14.78 -4.81 3.77
C TYR A 182 -13.61 -5.27 4.63
N THR A 183 -13.70 -5.06 5.94
CA THR A 183 -12.66 -5.34 6.95
C THR A 183 -13.09 -6.40 7.94
N SER A 184 -14.40 -6.55 8.16
CA SER A 184 -14.99 -7.57 9.03
C SER A 184 -15.79 -8.58 8.20
N LEU A 185 -15.10 -9.30 7.30
CA LEU A 185 -15.72 -10.18 6.29
C LEU A 185 -16.68 -11.22 6.88
N GLU A 186 -16.36 -11.76 8.05
CA GLU A 186 -17.16 -12.80 8.72
C GLU A 186 -18.33 -12.21 9.52
N LEU A 187 -18.24 -10.95 9.96
CA LEU A 187 -19.24 -10.30 10.82
C LEU A 187 -20.23 -9.45 10.04
N SER A 188 -19.82 -8.88 8.91
CA SER A 188 -20.61 -7.94 8.11
C SER A 188 -21.61 -8.62 7.17
N GLY A 189 -21.58 -9.95 7.07
CA GLY A 189 -22.39 -10.68 6.08
C GLY A 189 -22.18 -10.14 4.67
N GLY A 190 -20.97 -9.71 4.31
CA GLY A 190 -20.66 -9.15 2.99
C GLY A 190 -21.23 -7.77 2.70
N ILE A 191 -21.65 -7.02 3.73
CA ILE A 191 -22.01 -5.60 3.66
C ILE A 191 -20.73 -4.75 3.77
N PRO A 192 -20.55 -3.70 2.95
CA PRO A 192 -19.38 -2.83 3.08
C PRO A 192 -19.36 -2.06 4.41
N ASP A 193 -18.20 -2.04 5.07
CA ASP A 193 -17.94 -1.28 6.31
C ASP A 193 -17.74 0.22 6.03
N PHE A 194 -17.30 0.58 4.82
CA PHE A 194 -17.19 1.98 4.41
C PHE A 194 -17.31 2.13 2.89
N PHE A 195 -17.66 3.35 2.49
CA PHE A 195 -17.70 3.79 1.11
C PHE A 195 -16.79 5.01 0.95
N ARG A 196 -16.18 5.14 -0.23
CA ARG A 196 -15.52 6.38 -0.67
C ARG A 196 -16.08 6.74 -2.03
N TYR A 197 -16.40 8.01 -2.21
CA TYR A 197 -16.76 8.61 -3.48
C TYR A 197 -15.73 9.66 -3.81
N PHE A 198 -15.15 9.58 -5.01
CA PHE A 198 -14.11 10.48 -5.49
C PHE A 198 -14.74 11.45 -6.47
N HIS A 199 -14.53 12.74 -6.24
CA HIS A 199 -15.14 13.80 -7.04
C HIS A 199 -14.03 14.67 -7.62
N TYR A 200 -14.15 14.96 -8.90
CA TYR A 200 -13.14 15.64 -9.69
C TYR A 200 -13.61 17.04 -10.07
N ASP A 201 -12.66 17.96 -10.26
CA ASP A 201 -12.92 19.26 -10.86
C ASP A 201 -13.00 19.17 -12.40
N ASN A 202 -13.28 20.30 -13.05
CA ASN A 202 -13.42 20.37 -14.51
C ASN A 202 -12.10 20.09 -15.26
N GLU A 203 -10.97 20.13 -14.58
CA GLU A 203 -9.65 19.79 -15.12
C GLU A 203 -9.32 18.31 -14.92
N GLY A 204 -10.21 17.55 -14.25
CA GLY A 204 -10.01 16.14 -13.95
C GLY A 204 -9.11 15.89 -12.73
N ASN A 205 -8.79 16.91 -11.92
CA ASN A 205 -8.05 16.71 -10.68
C ASN A 205 -9.01 16.30 -9.56
N LEU A 206 -8.54 15.47 -8.62
CA LEU A 206 -9.31 15.15 -7.43
C LEU A 206 -9.59 16.44 -6.64
N ASN A 207 -10.87 16.70 -6.40
CA ASN A 207 -11.35 17.88 -5.69
C ASN A 207 -11.83 17.55 -4.27
N LYS A 208 -12.55 16.43 -4.09
CA LYS A 208 -13.03 15.99 -2.78
C LYS A 208 -13.22 14.48 -2.71
N VAL A 209 -13.15 13.94 -1.49
CA VAL A 209 -13.52 12.57 -1.14
C VAL A 209 -14.64 12.63 -0.11
N THR A 210 -15.71 11.87 -0.34
CA THR A 210 -16.83 11.77 0.60
C THR A 210 -17.13 10.32 0.98
N SER A 211 -17.75 10.13 2.14
CA SER A 211 -18.37 8.87 2.56
C SER A 211 -19.84 9.15 2.80
N SER A 212 -20.70 8.72 1.87
CA SER A 212 -22.11 9.14 1.82
C SER A 212 -22.20 10.69 1.82
N ALA A 213 -22.94 11.28 2.78
CA ALA A 213 -23.08 12.74 2.90
C ALA A 213 -21.89 13.43 3.59
N SER A 214 -20.96 12.68 4.21
CA SER A 214 -19.87 13.24 5.00
C SER A 214 -18.65 13.56 4.13
N LEU A 215 -18.10 14.76 4.29
CA LEU A 215 -16.81 15.13 3.73
C LEU A 215 -15.69 14.41 4.49
N ILE A 216 -14.82 13.71 3.77
CA ILE A 216 -13.61 13.10 4.33
C ILE A 216 -12.41 13.99 4.06
N TRP A 217 -12.32 14.49 2.83
CA TRP A 217 -11.22 15.33 2.38
C TRP A 217 -11.68 16.26 1.27
N SER A 218 -11.08 17.45 1.21
CA SER A 218 -11.20 18.38 0.08
C SER A 218 -9.86 19.01 -0.20
N LYS A 219 -9.60 19.28 -1.48
CA LYS A 219 -8.46 20.06 -1.93
C LYS A 219 -8.49 21.42 -1.23
N ALA A 220 -7.37 21.81 -0.62
CA ALA A 220 -7.24 23.13 -0.02
C ALA A 220 -7.36 24.18 -1.13
N SER A 221 -8.22 25.17 -0.90
CA SER A 221 -8.42 26.32 -1.79
C SER A 221 -7.15 27.16 -1.92
#